data_AF-B1XNX7-F1
#
_entry.id   AF-B1XNX7-F1
#
_cell.length_a   1.000
_cell.length_b   1.000
_cell.length_c   1.000
_cell.angle_alpha   90.00
_cell.angle_beta   90.00
_cell.angle_gamma   90.00
#
_symmetry.space_group_name_H-M   'P 1'
#
loop_
_entity.id
_entity.type
_entity.pdbx_description
1 polymer ?
#
loop_
_entity_poly.entity_id
_entity_poly.type
_entity_poly.pdbx_seq_one_letter_code
_entity_poly.pdbx_strand_id
1 'polypeptide(L)' 'MKAQHIILETDPSGNIKNIPKLPPNKKIEGIFLVLDDVADSSLPVRKPHPDLVGQVQILDDTFDSVPETDWEILQ' A
#
# COMPACT_ATOMS: atom_id res chain seq x y z
N MET A 1 0.07 -19.54 -6.74
CA MET A 1 -1.20 -18.80 -6.71
C MET A 1 -0.89 -17.35 -7.07
N LYS A 2 -1.72 -16.67 -7.89
CA LYS A 2 -1.52 -15.27 -8.25
C LYS A 2 -2.52 -14.42 -7.48
N ALA A 3 -2.09 -13.80 -6.38
CA ALA A 3 -2.92 -12.89 -5.61
C ALA A 3 -2.88 -11.51 -6.25
N GLN A 4 -4.03 -10.86 -6.40
CA GLN A 4 -4.12 -9.45 -6.78
C GLN A 4 -4.54 -8.66 -5.55
N HIS A 5 -3.76 -7.64 -5.20
CA HIS A 5 -4.14 -6.65 -4.20
C HIS A 5 -4.99 -5.58 -4.88
N ILE A 6 -6.19 -5.35 -4.37
CA ILE A 6 -7.12 -4.35 -4.89
C ILE A 6 -7.65 -3.57 -3.68
N ILE A 7 -7.64 -2.25 -3.77
CA ILE A 7 -8.24 -1.36 -2.77
C ILE A 7 -9.66 -1.04 -3.24
N LEU A 8 -10.63 -1.28 -2.37
CA LEU A 8 -12.04 -1.03 -2.63
C LEU A 8 -12.57 -0.02 -1.60
N GLU A 9 -13.36 0.93 -2.06
CA GLU A 9 -14.01 1.90 -1.19
C GLU A 9 -15.40 1.42 -0.79
N THR A 10 -15.83 1.81 0.41
CA THR A 10 -17.21 1.64 0.87
C THR A 10 -18.01 2.93 0.74
N ASP A 11 -19.33 2.79 0.63
CA ASP A 11 -20.28 3.90 0.75
C ASP A 11 -20.62 4.19 2.23
N PRO A 12 -21.39 5.25 2.54
CA PRO A 12 -21.77 5.57 3.93
C PRO A 12 -22.62 4.49 4.63
N SER A 13 -23.17 3.53 3.89
CA SER A 13 -23.91 2.39 4.44
C SER A 13 -23.03 1.15 4.60
N GLY A 14 -21.74 1.23 4.25
CA GLY A 14 -20.77 0.14 4.33
C GLY A 14 -20.76 -0.78 3.10
N ASN A 15 -21.45 -0.44 2.00
CA ASN A 15 -21.42 -1.27 0.80
C ASN A 15 -20.18 -0.99 -0.03
N ILE A 16 -19.55 -2.05 -0.56
CA ILE A 16 -18.43 -1.94 -1.50
C ILE A 16 -18.89 -1.24 -2.78
N LYS A 17 -18.24 -0.14 -3.14
CA LYS A 17 -18.42 0.54 -4.42
C LYS A 17 -17.71 -0.22 -5.53
N ASN A 18 -18.28 -0.19 -6.74
CA ASN A 18 -17.63 -0.66 -7.97
C ASN A 18 -17.03 -2.08 -7.89
N ILE A 19 -17.82 -3.07 -7.48
CA ILE A 19 -17.38 -4.47 -7.37
C ILE A 19 -16.82 -4.96 -8.72
N PRO A 20 -15.57 -5.46 -8.78
CA PRO A 20 -14.97 -5.93 -10.02
C PRO A 20 -15.62 -7.23 -10.50
N LYS A 21 -15.59 -7.44 -11.82
CA LYS A 21 -16.08 -8.68 -12.42
C LYS A 21 -15.12 -9.83 -12.12
N LEU A 22 -15.61 -10.86 -11.42
CA LEU A 22 -14.84 -12.05 -11.08
C LEU A 22 -14.87 -13.10 -12.20
N PRO A 23 -13.88 -14.02 -12.26
CA PRO A 23 -13.86 -15.10 -13.23
C PRO A 23 -15.07 -16.05 -13.09
N PRO A 24 -15.67 -16.50 -14.21
CA PRO A 24 -16.81 -17.41 -14.16
C PRO A 24 -16.41 -18.80 -13.63
N ASN A 25 -17.29 -19.39 -12.81
CA ASN A 25 -17.17 -20.77 -12.30
C ASN A 25 -15.87 -21.07 -11.53
N LYS A 26 -15.34 -20.10 -10.79
CA LYS A 26 -14.15 -20.28 -9.93
C LYS A 26 -14.50 -20.12 -8.45
N LYS A 27 -13.80 -20.86 -7.59
CA LYS A 27 -13.79 -20.62 -6.14
C LYS A 27 -12.76 -19.54 -5.86
N ILE A 28 -13.16 -18.53 -5.09
CA ILE A 28 -12.36 -17.36 -4.78
C ILE A 28 -12.37 -17.21 -3.25
N GLU A 29 -11.19 -17.03 -2.68
CA GLU A 29 -11.00 -16.65 -1.29
C GLU A 29 -10.72 -15.16 -1.24
N GLY A 30 -11.44 -14.43 -0.39
CA GLY A 30 -11.30 -12.99 -0.22
C GLY A 30 -10.93 -12.67 1.23
N ILE A 31 -9.94 -11.81 1.41
CA ILE A 31 -9.54 -11.27 2.72
C ILE A 31 -9.81 -9.77 2.68
N PHE A 32 -10.58 -9.27 3.64
CA PHE A 32 -10.91 -7.84 3.75
C PHE A 32 -10.16 -7.24 4.92
N LEU A 33 -9.45 -6.16 4.65
CA LEU A 33 -8.80 -5.33 5.65
C LEU A 33 -9.47 -3.95 5.59
N VAL A 34 -10.04 -3.49 6.71
CA VAL A 34 -10.50 -2.11 6.82
C VAL A 34 -9.25 -1.24 6.97
N LEU A 35 -9.02 -0.38 6.00
CA LEU A 35 -7.94 0.60 6.04
C LEU A 35 -8.47 1.83 6.79
N ASP A 36 -7.76 2.26 7.83
CA ASP A 36 -8.02 3.55 8.45
C ASP A 36 -7.77 4.66 7.42
N ASP A 37 -8.53 5.76 7.50
CA ASP A 37 -8.38 6.88 6.57
C ASP A 37 -6.92 7.31 6.49
N VAL A 38 -6.39 7.42 5.28
CA VAL A 38 -5.01 7.85 4.94
C VAL A 38 -4.73 9.31 5.38
N ALA A 39 -5.67 9.94 6.09
CA ALA A 39 -5.59 11.30 6.57
C ALA A 39 -5.28 11.41 8.07
N ASP A 40 -4.62 10.43 8.68
CA ASP A 40 -3.90 10.74 9.91
C ASP A 40 -2.57 11.41 9.56
N SER A 41 -2.63 12.73 9.36
CA SER A 41 -1.45 13.62 9.41
C SER A 41 -0.65 13.52 10.73
N SER A 42 -1.15 12.70 11.68
CA SER A 42 -0.52 12.34 12.94
C SER A 42 0.34 11.07 12.88
N LEU A 43 0.35 10.32 11.77
CA LEU A 43 1.24 9.15 11.64
C LEU A 43 2.68 9.61 11.86
N PRO A 44 3.43 8.97 12.79
CA PRO A 44 4.77 9.40 13.12
C PRO A 44 5.67 9.24 11.90
N VAL A 45 5.97 10.37 11.26
CA VAL A 45 6.94 10.45 10.16
C VAL A 45 8.24 9.84 10.67
N ARG A 46 8.69 8.76 10.02
CA ARG A 46 9.95 8.10 10.39
C ARG A 46 11.06 9.12 10.24
N LYS A 47 11.73 9.42 11.35
CA LYS A 47 12.91 10.29 11.35
C LYS A 47 14.14 9.40 11.28
N PRO A 48 15.17 9.80 10.52
CA PRO A 48 16.45 9.10 10.56
C PRO A 48 17.01 9.13 11.98
N HIS A 49 17.87 8.17 12.31
CA HIS A 49 18.57 8.13 13.59
C HIS A 49 19.26 9.49 13.85
N PRO A 50 19.30 9.99 15.10
CA PRO A 50 19.85 11.32 15.42
C PRO A 50 21.21 11.63 14.77
N ASP A 51 22.10 10.65 14.69
CA ASP A 51 23.44 10.81 14.09
C ASP A 51 23.42 11.12 12.59
N LEU A 52 22.32 10.79 11.89
CA LEU A 52 22.15 11.00 10.46
C LEU A 52 21.36 12.30 10.16
N VAL A 53 20.75 12.91 11.17
CA VAL A 53 19.96 14.14 11.00
C VAL A 53 20.87 15.25 10.45
N GLY A 54 20.52 15.81 9.28
CA GLY A 54 21.28 16.86 8.60
C GLY A 54 22.45 16.36 7.74
N GLN A 55 22.78 15.07 7.79
CA GLN A 55 23.80 14.46 6.92
C GLN A 55 23.19 13.77 5.69
N VAL A 56 21.91 13.44 5.75
CA VAL A 56 21.18 12.74 4.68
C VAL A 56 19.97 13.53 4.22
N GLN A 57 19.68 13.48 2.93
CA GLN A 57 18.47 14.02 2.33
C GLN A 57 17.50 12.87 2.05
N ILE A 58 16.30 12.95 2.59
CA ILE A 58 15.21 12.05 2.21
C ILE A 58 14.69 12.55 0.87
N LEU A 59 14.82 11.72 -0.16
CA LEU A 59 14.45 12.09 -1.53
C LEU A 59 12.98 11.77 -1.87
N ASP A 60 12.35 10.81 -1.17
CA ASP A 60 10.98 10.38 -1.43
C ASP A 60 10.33 9.73 -0.18
N ASP A 61 9.08 9.27 -0.31
CA ASP A 61 8.37 8.52 0.73
C ASP A 61 9.14 7.25 1.12
N THR A 62 9.42 7.12 2.42
CA THR A 62 10.17 5.98 2.97
C THR A 62 9.32 4.71 3.07
N PHE A 63 8.02 4.80 2.78
CA PHE A 63 7.08 3.68 2.81
C PHE A 63 6.90 2.97 1.47
N ASP A 64 7.33 3.59 0.36
CA ASP A 64 7.26 2.98 -0.96
C ASP A 64 8.65 2.57 -1.47
N SER A 65 8.71 1.39 -2.09
CA SER A 65 9.89 0.92 -2.80
C SER A 65 9.63 0.93 -4.29
N VAL A 66 10.62 1.30 -5.09
CA VAL A 66 10.57 1.07 -6.54
C VAL A 66 10.36 -0.43 -6.84
N PRO A 67 9.66 -0.79 -7.94
CA PRO A 67 9.46 -2.18 -8.34
C PRO A 67 10.79 -2.94 -8.44
N GLU A 68 10.77 -4.26 -8.19
CA GLU A 68 11.97 -5.12 -8.24
C GLU A 68 12.71 -5.04 -9.60
N THR A 69 11.99 -4.78 -10.69
CA THR A 69 12.58 -4.61 -12.03
C THR A 69 13.50 -3.40 -12.14
N ASP A 70 13.30 -2.43 -11.27
CA ASP A 70 14.02 -1.15 -11.25
C ASP A 70 15.14 -1.18 -10.19
N TRP A 71 15.36 -2.33 -9.55
CA TRP A 71 16.46 -2.51 -8.63
C TRP A 71 17.74 -2.71 -9.48
N GLU A 72 18.70 -1.80 -9.35
CA GLU A 72 20.05 -1.98 -9.90
C GLU A 72 20.82 -3.04 -9.10
N ILE A 73 20.33 -4.28 -9.11
CA ILE A 73 21.05 -5.42 -8.58
C ILE A 73 22.16 -5.72 -9.58
N LEU A 74 23.41 -5.46 -9.20
CA LEU A 74 24.58 -5.89 -9.97
C LEU A 74 24.49 -7.41 -10.18
N GLN A 75 24.31 -7.82 -11.44
CA GLN A 75 24.32 -9.23 -11.85
C GLN A 75 25.72 -9.85 -11.73
#